data_AF-A0A1C4UTA4-F1
#
_entry.id   AF-A0A1C4UTA4-F1
#
_cell.length_a   1.000
_cell.length_b   1.000
_cell.length_c   1.000
_cell.angle_alpha   90.00
_cell.angle_beta   90.00
_cell.angle_gamma   90.00
#
_symmetry.space_group_name_H-M   'P 1'
#
loop_
_entity.id
_entity.type
_entity.pdbx_description
1 polymer ?
#
loop_
_entity_poly.entity_id
_entity_poly.type
_entity_poly.pdbx_seq_one_letter_code
_entity_poly.pdbx_strand_id
1 'polypeptide(L)'
;MRTVTRLAGFAVGLAAVFGTTYGIGRVVDRAPAAESRHDEGAAPATDAGGVTDRLPGGLLVSDNGYTLETVDAPADEFAFRIVGPDGRPVTRYDVAHDRRMHLIVARRDLSGFRHVHPELAPDGTWRVDTPLAGAGQWRAFADFAPTGAEPLTLGVDVTVPGELTERPLPAPSTSTTVDGYTVTLTGAPEPGRTAELTLTVSRDGQPVTDLEPYLGAYGHLVALRRGDLAYLHVHPDGTPGDGRTRPGPAVTFLAEVPSAGTYRLYLDFRHGGAVHTAEFTVVTDGTSTGAVPSPSGPAPTESADHGTPGHGHN
;
A
#
# COMPACT_ATOMS: atom_id res chain seq x y z
N MET A 1 -30.02 -11.53 49.09
CA MET A 1 -29.22 -10.48 49.76
C MET A 1 -27.72 -10.49 49.42
N ARG A 2 -27.05 -11.61 49.09
CA ARG A 2 -25.59 -11.62 48.84
C ARG A 2 -25.12 -11.08 47.47
N THR A 3 -25.98 -11.06 46.44
CA THR A 3 -25.59 -10.66 45.08
C THR A 3 -25.53 -9.14 44.90
N VAL A 4 -26.52 -8.42 45.45
CA VAL A 4 -26.58 -6.94 45.39
C VAL A 4 -25.42 -6.32 46.17
N THR A 5 -25.04 -6.89 47.32
CA THR A 5 -23.87 -6.43 48.09
C THR A 5 -22.55 -6.67 47.36
N ARG A 6 -22.45 -7.76 46.57
CA ARG A 6 -21.25 -8.05 45.75
C ARG A 6 -21.13 -7.11 44.55
N LEU A 7 -22.23 -6.82 43.86
CA LEU A 7 -22.25 -5.84 42.76
C LEU A 7 -21.97 -4.42 43.25
N ALA A 8 -22.54 -4.01 44.38
CA ALA A 8 -22.24 -2.72 44.99
C ALA A 8 -20.77 -2.62 45.42
N GLY A 9 -20.21 -3.68 46.01
CA GLY A 9 -18.79 -3.74 46.35
C GLY A 9 -17.88 -3.65 45.13
N PHE A 10 -18.24 -4.29 44.02
CA PHE A 10 -17.48 -4.25 42.77
C PHE A 10 -17.48 -2.86 42.13
N ALA A 11 -18.64 -2.19 42.08
CA ALA A 11 -18.75 -0.83 41.55
C ALA A 11 -17.96 0.19 42.38
N VAL A 12 -17.98 0.07 43.71
CA VAL A 12 -17.18 0.92 44.61
C VAL A 12 -15.69 0.67 44.42
N GLY A 13 -15.27 -0.60 44.27
CA GLY A 13 -13.89 -0.95 43.96
C GLY A 13 -13.41 -0.35 42.64
N LEU A 14 -14.24 -0.40 41.60
CA LEU A 14 -13.91 0.14 40.28
C LEU A 14 -13.77 1.67 40.29
N ALA A 15 -14.67 2.36 40.99
CA ALA A 15 -14.60 3.82 41.16
C ALA A 15 -13.36 4.26 41.95
N ALA A 16 -12.97 3.49 42.97
CA ALA A 16 -11.76 3.76 43.75
C ALA A 16 -10.49 3.58 42.93
N VAL A 17 -10.39 2.50 42.14
CA VAL A 17 -9.26 2.28 41.23
C VAL A 17 -9.18 3.43 40.22
N PHE A 18 -10.28 3.73 39.52
CA PHE A 18 -10.32 4.77 38.50
C PHE A 18 -9.95 6.16 39.06
N GLY A 19 -10.52 6.53 40.21
CA GLY A 19 -10.21 7.79 40.89
C GLY A 19 -8.75 7.89 41.34
N THR A 20 -8.14 6.78 41.77
CA THR A 20 -6.72 6.74 42.16
C THR A 20 -5.81 6.91 40.96
N THR A 21 -6.06 6.21 39.84
CA THR A 21 -5.29 6.39 38.60
C THR A 21 -5.44 7.79 38.01
N TYR A 22 -6.66 8.35 37.99
CA TYR A 22 -6.88 9.72 37.51
C TYR A 22 -6.20 10.77 38.40
N GLY A 23 -6.24 10.58 39.72
CA GLY A 23 -5.54 11.45 40.68
C GLY A 23 -4.02 11.43 40.51
N ILE A 24 -3.42 10.24 40.33
CA ILE A 24 -1.99 10.11 40.08
C ILE A 24 -1.60 10.75 38.74
N GLY A 25 -2.38 10.54 37.68
CA GLY A 25 -2.15 11.17 36.37
C GLY A 25 -2.08 12.70 36.46
N ARG A 26 -2.97 13.33 37.24
CA ARG A 26 -2.99 14.79 37.46
C ARG A 26 -1.82 15.34 38.28
N VAL A 27 -1.14 14.48 39.05
CA VAL A 27 0.03 14.87 39.86
C VAL A 27 1.34 14.66 39.11
N VAL A 28 1.38 13.70 38.18
CA VAL A 28 2.58 13.37 37.39
C VAL A 28 2.67 14.20 36.08
N ASP A 29 1.58 14.84 35.65
CA ASP A 29 1.53 15.74 34.46
C ASP A 29 2.11 17.15 34.67
N ARG A 30 2.99 17.34 35.67
CA ARG A 30 3.83 18.55 35.77
C ARG A 30 5.29 18.21 35.52
N ALA A 31 5.58 17.69 34.33
CA ALA A 31 6.86 17.93 33.70
C ALA A 31 6.84 19.34 33.08
N PRO A 32 7.92 20.14 33.21
CA PRO A 32 7.92 21.50 32.68
C PRO A 32 7.86 21.46 31.15
N ALA A 33 6.85 22.09 30.57
CA ALA A 33 6.88 22.50 29.18
C ALA A 33 8.06 23.45 29.00
N ALA A 34 8.98 23.12 28.08
CA ALA A 34 10.02 24.03 27.68
C ALA A 34 9.36 25.25 27.01
N GLU A 35 9.44 26.41 27.66
CA GLU A 35 9.04 27.69 27.07
C GLU A 35 9.91 27.97 25.84
N SER A 36 9.28 27.94 24.67
CA SER A 36 9.83 28.56 23.46
C SER A 36 9.42 30.03 23.50
N ARG A 37 10.35 30.92 23.84
CA ARG A 37 10.13 32.37 23.78
C ARG A 37 9.99 32.78 22.31
N HIS A 38 8.86 33.38 21.96
CA HIS A 38 8.70 34.11 20.72
C HIS A 38 9.27 35.52 20.90
N ASP A 39 10.45 35.77 20.33
CA ASP A 39 10.90 37.13 20.04
C ASP A 39 10.35 37.51 18.65
N GLU A 40 9.50 38.53 18.61
CA GLU A 40 9.03 39.16 17.38
C GLU A 40 10.18 39.98 16.77
N GLY A 41 10.78 39.44 15.71
CA GLY A 41 11.72 40.15 14.84
C GLY A 41 11.46 39.77 13.39
N ALA A 42 10.57 40.52 12.73
CA ALA A 42 10.23 40.31 11.34
C ALA A 42 11.40 40.62 10.39
N ALA A 43 11.75 39.65 9.55
CA ALA A 43 12.38 39.84 8.23
C ALA A 43 11.96 38.67 7.31
N PRO A 44 11.67 38.91 6.02
CA PRO A 44 11.01 37.93 5.17
C PRO A 44 12.04 36.91 4.66
N ALA A 45 11.81 35.63 4.97
CA ALA A 45 12.56 34.52 4.37
C ALA A 45 11.56 33.59 3.68
N THR A 46 11.83 33.42 2.39
CA THR A 46 11.20 32.55 1.40
C THR A 46 10.71 31.21 1.96
N ASP A 47 9.46 30.86 1.67
CA ASP A 47 8.85 29.54 1.89
C ASP A 47 9.70 28.44 1.24
N ALA A 48 10.55 27.80 2.05
CA ALA A 48 10.96 26.43 1.81
C ALA A 48 9.91 25.57 2.49
N GLY A 49 9.05 24.95 1.67
CA GLY A 49 7.94 24.10 2.11
C GLY A 49 8.43 23.05 3.11
N GLY A 50 8.00 23.22 4.36
CA GLY A 50 8.19 22.23 5.41
C GLY A 50 7.47 20.94 5.02
N VAL A 51 8.20 19.84 5.09
CA VAL A 51 7.63 18.49 5.06
C VAL A 51 6.68 18.39 6.25
N THR A 52 5.39 18.60 6.01
CA THR A 52 4.37 18.14 6.95
C THR A 52 4.52 16.63 7.06
N ASP A 53 4.62 16.14 8.29
CA ASP A 53 4.73 14.74 8.70
C ASP A 53 3.49 13.94 8.26
N ARG A 54 3.30 13.81 6.95
CA ARG A 54 2.16 13.10 6.34
C ARG A 54 2.51 11.63 6.39
N LEU A 55 1.77 10.89 7.20
CA LEU A 55 1.89 9.43 7.27
C LEU A 55 1.77 8.85 5.86
N PRO A 56 2.53 7.78 5.55
CA PRO A 56 2.38 7.07 4.28
C PRO A 56 0.92 6.68 4.02
N GLY A 57 0.53 6.74 2.74
CA GLY A 57 -0.83 6.41 2.30
C GLY A 57 -1.25 5.02 2.77
N GLY A 58 -2.56 4.84 2.95
CA GLY A 58 -3.12 3.52 3.22
C GLY A 58 -2.92 2.99 4.64
N LEU A 59 -2.21 3.69 5.52
CA LEU A 59 -2.09 3.32 6.94
C LEU A 59 -3.31 3.72 7.77
N LEU A 60 -4.01 4.77 7.36
CA LEU A 60 -5.16 5.31 8.06
C LEU A 60 -6.47 4.77 7.47
N VAL A 61 -7.40 4.39 8.35
CA VAL A 61 -8.79 4.09 7.95
C VAL A 61 -9.58 5.37 7.68
N SER A 62 -9.18 6.48 8.30
CA SER A 62 -9.78 7.80 8.13
C SER A 62 -8.72 8.88 7.99
N ASP A 63 -8.90 9.78 7.03
CA ASP A 63 -8.05 10.96 6.82
C ASP A 63 -8.87 12.09 6.18
N ASN A 64 -8.57 13.33 6.53
CA ASN A 64 -9.26 14.55 6.04
C ASN A 64 -10.80 14.47 6.07
N GLY A 65 -11.35 13.80 7.09
CA GLY A 65 -12.80 13.61 7.27
C GLY A 65 -13.43 12.50 6.41
N TYR A 66 -12.64 11.82 5.58
CA TYR A 66 -13.08 10.62 4.86
C TYR A 66 -12.78 9.37 5.69
N THR A 67 -13.63 8.36 5.62
CA THR A 67 -13.46 7.06 6.30
C THR A 67 -13.77 5.91 5.35
N LEU A 68 -12.90 4.90 5.32
CA LEU A 68 -13.14 3.64 4.63
C LEU A 68 -13.89 2.67 5.56
N GLU A 69 -15.09 2.27 5.17
CA GLU A 69 -15.94 1.35 5.94
C GLU A 69 -16.22 0.08 5.12
N THR A 70 -15.95 -1.10 5.67
CA THR A 70 -16.36 -2.36 5.05
C THR A 70 -17.86 -2.56 5.20
N VAL A 71 -18.49 -3.16 4.19
CA VAL A 71 -19.90 -3.50 4.17
C VAL A 71 -20.04 -5.02 4.16
N ASP A 72 -20.96 -5.56 4.96
CA ASP A 72 -21.26 -6.99 4.94
C ASP A 72 -21.68 -7.42 3.53
N ALA A 73 -21.04 -8.48 3.03
CA ALA A 73 -21.26 -9.04 1.71
C ALA A 73 -21.17 -10.58 1.75
N PRO A 74 -21.72 -11.28 0.75
CA PRO A 74 -21.44 -12.70 0.52
C PRO A 74 -19.94 -12.99 0.47
N ALA A 75 -19.53 -14.22 0.79
CA ALA A 75 -18.11 -14.58 0.89
C ALA A 75 -17.32 -14.45 -0.42
N ASP A 76 -18.02 -14.52 -1.56
CA ASP A 76 -17.49 -14.36 -2.92
C ASP A 76 -17.47 -12.90 -3.41
N GLU A 77 -17.84 -11.94 -2.55
CA GLU A 77 -17.84 -10.51 -2.85
C GLU A 77 -17.09 -9.73 -1.76
N PHE A 78 -16.40 -8.67 -2.14
CA PHE A 78 -15.90 -7.67 -1.20
C PHE A 78 -16.60 -6.33 -1.44
N ALA A 79 -17.21 -5.78 -0.39
CA ALA A 79 -17.95 -4.53 -0.45
C ALA A 79 -17.47 -3.52 0.62
N PHE A 80 -17.46 -2.24 0.25
CA PHE A 80 -17.06 -1.15 1.14
C PHE A 80 -17.67 0.18 0.71
N ARG A 81 -17.53 1.20 1.55
CA ARG A 81 -17.94 2.59 1.30
C ARG A 81 -16.84 3.55 1.71
N ILE A 82 -16.79 4.70 1.05
CA ILE A 82 -16.09 5.86 1.59
C ILE A 82 -17.16 6.78 2.18
N VAL A 83 -17.10 7.02 3.48
CA VAL A 83 -17.94 8.01 4.17
C VAL A 83 -17.21 9.34 4.14
N GLY A 84 -17.86 10.40 3.68
CA GLY A 84 -17.29 11.73 3.57
C GLY A 84 -17.38 12.54 4.88
N PRO A 85 -16.79 13.75 4.89
CA PRO A 85 -16.81 14.63 6.06
C PRO A 85 -18.20 15.05 6.54
N ASP A 86 -19.22 14.92 5.68
CA ASP A 86 -20.63 15.18 5.99
C ASP A 86 -21.35 13.97 6.60
N GLY A 87 -20.64 12.86 6.84
CA GLY A 87 -21.16 11.61 7.38
C GLY A 87 -21.97 10.78 6.38
N ARG A 88 -21.93 11.11 5.08
CA ARG A 88 -22.68 10.38 4.03
C ARG A 88 -21.74 9.62 3.11
N PRO A 89 -22.20 8.53 2.47
CA PRO A 89 -21.42 7.86 1.44
C PRO A 89 -21.07 8.80 0.29
N VAL A 90 -19.79 8.83 -0.07
CA VAL A 90 -19.30 9.55 -1.25
C VAL A 90 -19.79 8.81 -2.50
N THR A 91 -20.33 9.57 -3.45
CA THR A 91 -20.88 9.03 -4.72
C THR A 91 -20.30 9.70 -5.96
N ARG A 92 -19.47 10.74 -5.78
CA ARG A 92 -18.81 11.47 -6.88
C ARG A 92 -17.31 11.38 -6.70
N TYR A 93 -16.67 10.82 -7.71
CA TYR A 93 -15.24 10.58 -7.76
C TYR A 93 -14.72 10.98 -9.13
N ASP A 94 -13.53 11.58 -9.14
CA ASP A 94 -12.80 11.90 -10.35
C ASP A 94 -12.11 10.63 -10.87
N VAL A 95 -11.80 10.61 -12.16
CA VAL A 95 -11.13 9.47 -12.81
C VAL A 95 -9.62 9.71 -12.77
N ALA A 96 -8.88 8.76 -12.20
CA ALA A 96 -7.42 8.68 -12.24
C ALA A 96 -7.02 7.31 -12.80
N HIS A 97 -6.02 7.26 -13.68
CA HIS A 97 -5.57 6.00 -14.32
C HIS A 97 -6.73 5.17 -14.90
N ASP A 98 -7.64 5.82 -15.63
CA ASP A 98 -8.85 5.27 -16.26
C ASP A 98 -9.91 4.69 -15.29
N ARG A 99 -9.76 4.83 -13.99
CA ARG A 99 -10.70 4.32 -12.98
C ARG A 99 -11.02 5.38 -11.92
N ARG A 100 -12.15 5.19 -11.23
CA ARG A 100 -12.53 6.06 -10.10
C ARG A 100 -12.01 5.56 -8.76
N MET A 101 -11.66 4.27 -8.71
CA MET A 101 -11.23 3.57 -7.51
C MET A 101 -10.22 2.50 -7.93
N HIS A 102 -9.05 2.55 -7.32
CA HIS A 102 -8.12 1.42 -7.31
C HIS A 102 -8.21 0.77 -5.93
N LEU A 103 -8.58 -0.50 -5.92
CA LEU A 103 -8.56 -1.31 -4.72
C LEU A 103 -7.35 -2.23 -4.78
N ILE A 104 -6.40 -2.02 -3.88
CA ILE A 104 -5.31 -2.95 -3.65
C ILE A 104 -5.69 -3.79 -2.43
N VAL A 105 -5.54 -5.10 -2.50
CA VAL A 105 -5.59 -5.95 -1.32
C VAL A 105 -4.29 -6.73 -1.20
N ALA A 106 -3.72 -6.76 0.00
CA ALA A 106 -2.51 -7.51 0.28
C ALA A 106 -2.62 -8.26 1.59
N ARG A 107 -2.09 -9.49 1.63
CA ARG A 107 -1.91 -10.20 2.91
C ARG A 107 -0.90 -9.45 3.77
N ARG A 108 -1.10 -9.47 5.09
CA ARG A 108 -0.15 -8.91 6.07
C ARG A 108 1.25 -9.54 5.98
N ASP A 109 1.35 -10.79 5.54
CA ASP A 109 2.62 -11.47 5.27
C ASP A 109 3.18 -11.21 3.86
N LEU A 110 2.55 -10.36 3.05
CA LEU A 110 2.92 -10.00 1.67
C LEU A 110 2.94 -11.19 0.69
N SER A 111 2.30 -12.30 1.04
CA SER A 111 2.25 -13.50 0.20
C SER A 111 1.00 -13.59 -0.69
N GLY A 112 0.22 -12.53 -0.75
CA GLY A 112 -0.97 -12.43 -1.60
C GLY A 112 -1.24 -10.97 -1.92
N PHE A 113 -1.51 -10.68 -3.18
CA PHE A 113 -1.74 -9.35 -3.71
C PHE A 113 -2.75 -9.40 -4.84
N ARG A 114 -3.65 -8.41 -4.89
CA ARG A 114 -4.49 -8.11 -6.04
C ARG A 114 -4.68 -6.60 -6.18
N HIS A 115 -4.70 -6.14 -7.42
CA HIS A 115 -5.06 -4.79 -7.81
C HIS A 115 -6.32 -4.88 -8.68
N VAL A 116 -7.46 -4.49 -8.12
CA VAL A 116 -8.77 -4.61 -8.77
C VAL A 116 -9.50 -3.27 -8.78
N HIS A 117 -10.55 -3.19 -9.60
CA HIS A 117 -11.32 -1.97 -9.82
C HIS A 117 -12.79 -2.25 -9.51
N PRO A 118 -13.25 -1.96 -8.29
CA PRO A 118 -14.63 -2.22 -7.91
C PRO A 118 -15.59 -1.31 -8.68
N GLU A 119 -16.86 -1.71 -8.74
CA GLU A 119 -17.94 -0.95 -9.33
C GLU A 119 -18.71 -0.16 -8.26
N LEU A 120 -19.06 1.08 -8.57
CA LEU A 120 -19.82 1.96 -7.69
C LEU A 120 -21.32 1.78 -7.90
N ALA A 121 -22.01 1.33 -6.86
CA ALA A 121 -23.47 1.33 -6.81
C ALA A 121 -24.05 2.73 -6.51
N PRO A 122 -25.31 3.01 -6.88
CA PRO A 122 -25.95 4.30 -6.64
C PRO A 122 -26.03 4.75 -5.17
N ASP A 123 -25.93 3.80 -4.22
CA ASP A 123 -25.95 4.06 -2.78
C ASP A 123 -24.57 4.43 -2.19
N GLY A 124 -23.53 4.54 -3.03
CA GLY A 124 -22.16 4.84 -2.62
C GLY A 124 -21.34 3.60 -2.24
N THR A 125 -21.89 2.39 -2.39
CA THR A 125 -21.17 1.15 -2.11
C THR A 125 -20.34 0.71 -3.30
N TRP A 126 -19.07 0.43 -3.06
CA TRP A 126 -18.17 -0.21 -4.00
C TRP A 126 -18.24 -1.72 -3.84
N ARG A 127 -18.28 -2.46 -4.96
CA ARG A 127 -18.36 -3.93 -4.99
C ARG A 127 -17.40 -4.53 -5.99
N VAL A 128 -16.87 -5.69 -5.66
CA VAL A 128 -16.02 -6.50 -6.56
C VAL A 128 -16.10 -7.96 -6.14
N ASP A 129 -15.99 -8.87 -7.11
CA ASP A 129 -15.77 -10.30 -6.82
C ASP A 129 -14.55 -10.41 -5.89
N THR A 130 -14.66 -11.22 -4.84
CA THR A 130 -13.72 -11.16 -3.72
C THR A 130 -12.26 -11.31 -4.19
N PRO A 131 -11.41 -10.28 -3.96
CA PRO A 131 -10.00 -10.37 -4.32
C PRO A 131 -9.18 -11.05 -3.21
N LEU A 132 -9.83 -11.45 -2.12
CA LEU A 132 -9.23 -11.96 -0.89
C LEU A 132 -9.06 -13.47 -0.95
N ALA A 133 -8.01 -13.92 -1.65
CA ALA A 133 -7.78 -15.33 -1.92
C ALA A 133 -7.23 -16.09 -0.70
N GLY A 134 -8.12 -16.75 0.04
CA GLY A 134 -7.77 -17.65 1.14
C GLY A 134 -7.69 -16.99 2.51
N ALA A 135 -7.66 -17.83 3.54
CA ALA A 135 -7.69 -17.41 4.94
C ALA A 135 -6.47 -16.56 5.33
N GLY A 136 -6.70 -15.60 6.23
CA GLY A 136 -5.66 -14.82 6.87
C GLY A 136 -6.02 -13.36 7.10
N GLN A 137 -5.01 -12.59 7.52
CA GLN A 137 -5.11 -11.15 7.71
C GLN A 137 -4.73 -10.42 6.43
N TRP A 138 -5.68 -9.68 5.89
CA TRP A 138 -5.51 -8.84 4.71
C TRP A 138 -5.60 -7.38 5.10
N ARG A 139 -5.03 -6.53 4.25
CA ARG A 139 -5.28 -5.09 4.25
C ARG A 139 -5.80 -4.70 2.89
N ALA A 140 -6.92 -4.00 2.87
CA ALA A 140 -7.48 -3.36 1.69
C ALA A 140 -7.07 -1.88 1.68
N PHE A 141 -6.68 -1.38 0.53
CA PHE A 141 -6.30 0.00 0.27
C PHE A 141 -7.22 0.56 -0.81
N ALA A 142 -7.98 1.59 -0.46
CA ALA A 142 -8.80 2.34 -1.40
C ALA A 142 -8.03 3.60 -1.79
N ASP A 143 -7.61 3.69 -3.05
CA ASP A 143 -7.00 4.87 -3.65
C ASP A 143 -8.01 5.57 -4.58
N PHE A 144 -8.35 6.82 -4.24
CA PHE A 144 -9.47 7.54 -4.84
C PHE A 144 -9.31 9.05 -4.77
N ALA A 145 -10.00 9.75 -5.67
CA ALA A 145 -10.11 11.21 -5.66
C ALA A 145 -11.60 11.61 -5.57
N PRO A 146 -12.10 12.08 -4.42
CA PRO A 146 -13.44 12.65 -4.33
C PRO A 146 -13.52 13.93 -5.15
N THR A 147 -14.59 14.12 -5.92
CA THR A 147 -14.74 15.34 -6.72
C THR A 147 -14.70 16.59 -5.83
N GLY A 148 -13.72 17.46 -6.08
CA GLY A 148 -13.53 18.72 -5.34
C GLY A 148 -12.71 18.59 -4.05
N ALA A 149 -12.00 17.47 -3.86
CA ALA A 149 -11.04 17.28 -2.77
C ALA A 149 -9.73 16.67 -3.29
N GLU A 150 -8.69 16.70 -2.46
CA GLU A 150 -7.40 16.06 -2.77
C GLU A 150 -7.55 14.53 -2.83
N PRO A 151 -6.75 13.83 -3.68
CA PRO A 151 -6.67 12.38 -3.67
C PRO A 151 -6.24 11.81 -2.32
N LEU A 152 -6.79 10.65 -1.96
CA LEU A 152 -6.50 9.94 -0.72
C LEU A 152 -6.29 8.45 -0.97
N THR A 153 -5.42 7.86 -0.15
CA THR A 153 -5.33 6.41 0.01
C THR A 153 -5.68 6.05 1.45
N LEU A 154 -6.81 5.38 1.66
CA LEU A 154 -7.24 4.88 2.97
C LEU A 154 -7.07 3.37 3.02
N GLY A 155 -6.87 2.81 4.21
CA GLY A 155 -6.74 1.37 4.38
C GLY A 155 -7.41 0.80 5.61
N VAL A 156 -7.93 -0.42 5.46
CA VAL A 156 -8.64 -1.16 6.50
C VAL A 156 -8.14 -2.60 6.53
N ASP A 157 -8.06 -3.18 7.73
CA ASP A 157 -7.75 -4.59 7.87
C ASP A 157 -9.00 -5.44 7.67
N VAL A 158 -8.85 -6.54 6.95
CA VAL A 158 -9.91 -7.50 6.65
C VAL A 158 -9.44 -8.89 7.07
N THR A 159 -10.22 -9.56 7.90
CA THR A 159 -9.95 -10.94 8.33
C THR A 159 -10.76 -11.89 7.47
N VAL A 160 -10.07 -12.79 6.75
CA VAL A 160 -10.72 -13.93 6.09
C VAL A 160 -10.59 -15.15 7.01
N PRO A 161 -11.70 -15.70 7.53
CA PRO A 161 -11.65 -16.83 8.45
C PRO A 161 -11.01 -18.08 7.84
N GLY A 162 -10.30 -18.84 8.66
CA GLY A 162 -9.71 -20.13 8.31
C GLY A 162 -8.33 -20.32 8.93
N GLU A 163 -7.62 -21.35 8.49
CA GLU A 163 -6.27 -21.64 8.99
C GLU A 163 -5.27 -20.60 8.49
N LEU A 164 -4.59 -19.92 9.43
CA LEU A 164 -3.54 -18.98 9.11
C LEU A 164 -2.21 -19.71 9.00
N THR A 165 -1.73 -19.88 7.77
CA THR A 165 -0.34 -20.25 7.50
C THR A 165 0.39 -19.03 6.97
N GLU A 166 1.33 -18.52 7.76
CA GLU A 166 2.23 -17.45 7.30
C GLU A 166 3.21 -18.00 6.27
N ARG A 167 3.46 -17.21 5.22
CA ARG A 167 4.49 -17.53 4.23
C ARG A 167 5.67 -16.57 4.39
N PRO A 168 6.91 -17.09 4.40
CA PRO A 168 8.08 -16.22 4.46
C PRO A 168 8.15 -15.35 3.21
N LEU A 169 8.58 -14.10 3.40
CA LEU A 169 8.83 -13.19 2.29
C LEU A 169 10.01 -13.74 1.45
N PRO A 170 9.88 -13.85 0.12
CA PRO A 170 10.99 -14.21 -0.75
C PRO A 170 12.21 -13.31 -0.56
N ALA A 171 13.40 -13.88 -0.75
CA ALA A 171 14.65 -13.14 -0.61
C ALA A 171 14.74 -11.97 -1.61
N PRO A 172 15.50 -10.91 -1.30
CA PRO A 172 15.68 -9.81 -2.23
C PRO A 172 16.26 -10.26 -3.57
N SER A 173 15.71 -9.73 -4.67
CA SER A 173 16.16 -10.04 -6.02
C SER A 173 15.87 -8.86 -6.95
N THR A 174 16.75 -8.64 -7.94
CA THR A 174 16.54 -7.66 -9.02
C THR A 174 15.92 -8.31 -10.26
N SER A 175 15.62 -9.61 -10.24
CA SER A 175 14.96 -10.31 -11.33
C SER A 175 13.93 -11.30 -10.80
N THR A 176 12.82 -11.43 -11.52
CA THR A 176 11.74 -12.37 -11.21
C THR A 176 11.12 -12.90 -12.49
N THR A 177 10.43 -14.03 -12.39
CA THR A 177 9.71 -14.64 -13.50
C THR A 177 8.23 -14.78 -13.18
N VAL A 178 7.37 -14.47 -14.14
CA VAL A 178 5.91 -14.62 -14.04
C VAL A 178 5.37 -15.01 -15.41
N ASP A 179 4.54 -16.05 -15.51
CA ASP A 179 3.85 -16.46 -16.75
C ASP A 179 4.74 -16.57 -18.01
N GLY A 180 6.00 -16.96 -17.83
CA GLY A 180 7.00 -17.07 -18.91
C GLY A 180 7.73 -15.76 -19.27
N TYR A 181 7.42 -14.66 -18.59
CA TYR A 181 8.18 -13.41 -18.66
C TYR A 181 9.29 -13.38 -17.62
N THR A 182 10.40 -12.77 -17.99
CA THR A 182 11.45 -12.34 -17.06
C THR A 182 11.39 -10.82 -16.95
N VAL A 183 11.24 -10.33 -15.72
CA VAL A 183 11.26 -8.89 -15.41
C VAL A 183 12.50 -8.58 -14.60
N THR A 184 13.25 -7.58 -15.04
CA THR A 184 14.46 -7.11 -14.35
C THR A 184 14.26 -5.69 -13.84
N LEU A 185 14.49 -5.49 -12.55
CA LEU A 185 14.48 -4.21 -11.86
C LEU A 185 15.88 -3.60 -11.87
N THR A 186 15.99 -2.36 -12.36
CA THR A 186 17.17 -1.50 -12.26
C THR A 186 16.83 -0.27 -11.43
N GLY A 187 17.78 0.17 -10.60
CA GLY A 187 17.55 1.19 -9.58
C GLY A 187 17.22 0.56 -8.22
N ALA A 188 17.19 1.39 -7.19
CA ALA A 188 16.82 0.98 -5.83
C ALA A 188 16.08 2.14 -5.15
N PRO A 189 15.02 1.88 -4.36
CA PRO A 189 14.36 2.95 -3.64
C PRO A 189 15.30 3.57 -2.59
N GLU A 190 15.23 4.90 -2.41
CA GLU A 190 16.07 5.65 -1.48
C GLU A 190 15.22 6.31 -0.38
N PRO A 191 15.48 6.04 0.92
CA PRO A 191 14.75 6.67 2.02
C PRO A 191 14.76 8.20 1.97
N GLY A 192 13.55 8.78 1.95
CA GLY A 192 13.31 10.22 1.94
C GLY A 192 13.71 10.92 0.63
N ARG A 193 13.89 10.17 -0.46
CA ARG A 193 14.22 10.72 -1.79
C ARG A 193 13.41 10.00 -2.88
N THR A 194 13.07 10.76 -3.91
CA THR A 194 12.57 10.18 -5.14
C THR A 194 13.71 9.45 -5.86
N ALA A 195 13.51 8.17 -6.15
CA ALA A 195 14.42 7.33 -6.91
C ALA A 195 13.73 6.82 -8.18
N GLU A 196 14.52 6.67 -9.24
CA GLU A 196 14.06 6.07 -10.49
C GLU A 196 14.18 4.54 -10.41
N LEU A 197 13.07 3.86 -10.70
CA LEU A 197 13.01 2.40 -10.81
C LEU A 197 12.60 2.04 -12.23
N THR A 198 13.45 1.30 -12.94
CA THR A 198 13.16 0.85 -14.30
C THR A 198 12.96 -0.66 -14.31
N LEU A 199 11.79 -1.10 -14.77
CA LEU A 199 11.45 -2.51 -14.92
C LEU A 199 11.46 -2.88 -16.40
N THR A 200 12.35 -3.81 -16.77
CA THR A 200 12.51 -4.28 -18.15
C THR A 200 11.85 -5.63 -18.33
N VAL A 201 10.89 -5.73 -19.24
CA VAL A 201 10.13 -6.95 -19.54
C VAL A 201 10.74 -7.67 -20.74
N SER A 202 10.97 -8.97 -20.59
CA SER A 202 11.42 -9.85 -21.65
C SER A 202 10.65 -11.18 -21.61
N ARG A 203 10.56 -11.86 -22.74
CA ARG A 203 9.97 -13.19 -22.87
C ARG A 203 10.86 -14.05 -23.75
N ASP A 204 11.19 -15.25 -23.30
CA ASP A 204 12.09 -16.17 -24.03
C ASP A 204 13.43 -15.53 -24.44
N GLY A 205 13.95 -14.64 -23.58
CA GLY A 205 15.20 -13.90 -23.82
C GLY A 205 15.09 -12.73 -24.82
N GLN A 206 13.91 -12.45 -25.36
CA GLN A 206 13.66 -11.31 -26.25
C GLN A 206 12.98 -10.15 -25.50
N PRO A 207 13.37 -8.89 -25.73
CA PRO A 207 12.68 -7.74 -25.15
C PRO A 207 11.22 -7.65 -25.65
N VAL A 208 10.28 -7.40 -24.75
CA VAL A 208 8.87 -7.16 -25.10
C VAL A 208 8.72 -5.68 -25.46
N THR A 209 8.41 -5.37 -26.71
CA THR A 209 8.38 -3.97 -27.21
C THR A 209 7.00 -3.53 -27.67
N ASP A 210 5.97 -4.25 -27.26
CA ASP A 210 4.57 -4.11 -27.64
C ASP A 210 3.65 -4.32 -26.42
N LEU A 211 4.08 -3.82 -25.24
CA LEU A 211 3.21 -3.74 -24.07
C LEU A 211 1.91 -3.02 -24.41
N GLU A 212 0.80 -3.59 -23.96
CA GLU A 212 -0.52 -3.04 -24.18
C GLU A 212 -0.84 -2.00 -23.09
N PRO A 213 -1.47 -0.86 -23.43
CA PRO A 213 -1.98 0.05 -22.42
C PRO A 213 -2.93 -0.65 -21.44
N TYR A 214 -2.72 -0.43 -20.16
CA TYR A 214 -3.57 -0.87 -19.07
C TYR A 214 -3.66 0.28 -18.08
N LEU A 215 -4.89 0.70 -17.71
CA LEU A 215 -5.11 1.79 -16.74
C LEU A 215 -4.29 3.07 -17.04
N GLY A 216 -4.27 3.49 -18.31
CA GLY A 216 -3.57 4.69 -18.76
C GLY A 216 -2.04 4.62 -18.77
N ALA A 217 -1.41 3.46 -18.54
CA ALA A 217 0.05 3.29 -18.58
C ALA A 217 0.46 1.97 -19.26
N TYR A 218 1.77 1.78 -19.48
CA TYR A 218 2.32 0.48 -19.90
C TYR A 218 2.70 -0.43 -18.71
N GLY A 219 2.57 0.07 -17.49
CA GLY A 219 2.66 -0.71 -16.27
C GLY A 219 2.31 0.10 -15.02
N HIS A 220 1.91 -0.60 -13.96
CA HIS A 220 1.54 -0.06 -12.66
C HIS A 220 2.40 -0.69 -11.60
N LEU A 221 3.06 0.12 -10.78
CA LEU A 221 3.94 -0.37 -9.73
C LEU A 221 3.38 0.01 -8.36
N VAL A 222 3.03 -1.00 -7.57
CA VAL A 222 2.68 -0.83 -6.16
C VAL A 222 3.86 -1.29 -5.32
N ALA A 223 4.22 -0.50 -4.30
CA ALA A 223 5.23 -0.90 -3.32
C ALA A 223 4.63 -0.83 -1.91
N LEU A 224 4.84 -1.89 -1.14
CA LEU A 224 4.33 -2.04 0.23
C LEU A 224 5.47 -2.32 1.20
N ARG A 225 5.53 -1.57 2.30
CA ARG A 225 6.51 -1.82 3.38
C ARG A 225 6.16 -3.08 4.16
N ARG A 226 7.14 -3.95 4.40
CA ARG A 226 6.97 -5.10 5.30
C ARG A 226 6.63 -4.63 6.72
N GLY A 227 5.60 -5.24 7.30
CA GLY A 227 5.10 -4.93 8.64
C GLY A 227 3.79 -4.17 8.57
N ASP A 228 3.86 -2.86 8.46
CA ASP A 228 2.66 -2.02 8.48
C ASP A 228 1.94 -1.89 7.13
N LEU A 229 2.57 -2.35 6.04
CA LEU A 229 2.09 -2.22 4.67
C LEU A 229 1.84 -0.77 4.25
N ALA A 230 2.69 0.15 4.70
CA ALA A 230 2.70 1.52 4.19
C ALA A 230 2.69 1.48 2.65
N TYR A 231 1.69 2.12 2.03
CA TYR A 231 1.56 2.22 0.58
C TYR A 231 2.43 3.36 0.09
N LEU A 232 3.24 3.10 -0.94
CA LEU A 232 4.19 4.06 -1.47
C LEU A 232 3.63 4.78 -2.67
N HIS A 233 3.97 6.07 -2.76
CA HIS A 233 3.68 6.86 -3.94
C HIS A 233 4.60 6.43 -5.07
N VAL A 234 4.02 5.89 -6.14
CA VAL A 234 4.74 5.53 -7.35
C VAL A 234 3.98 6.06 -8.56
N HIS A 235 4.69 6.66 -9.50
CA HIS A 235 4.13 7.14 -10.76
C HIS A 235 4.91 6.59 -11.94
N PRO A 236 4.23 6.17 -13.03
CA PRO A 236 4.92 5.89 -14.28
C PRO A 236 5.51 7.18 -14.87
N ASP A 237 6.70 7.07 -15.45
CA ASP A 237 7.33 8.14 -16.23
C ASP A 237 6.78 8.13 -17.67
N GLY A 238 5.70 8.88 -17.87
CA GLY A 238 5.03 9.08 -19.15
C GLY A 238 3.82 8.17 -19.39
N THR A 239 3.13 8.39 -20.50
CA THR A 239 1.84 7.75 -20.80
C THR A 239 1.73 7.31 -22.27
N PRO A 240 0.92 6.27 -22.58
CA PRO A 240 0.67 5.86 -23.95
C PRO A 240 0.15 7.01 -24.81
N GLY A 241 0.77 7.22 -25.97
CA GLY A 241 0.35 8.23 -26.94
C GLY A 241 0.91 9.64 -26.72
N ASP A 242 1.76 9.86 -25.72
CA ASP A 242 2.42 11.16 -25.47
C ASP A 242 3.54 11.51 -26.48
N GLY A 243 3.85 10.59 -27.39
CA GLY A 243 4.89 10.73 -28.42
C GLY A 243 6.32 10.44 -27.96
N ARG A 244 6.53 10.06 -26.70
CA ARG A 244 7.85 9.75 -26.12
C ARG A 244 7.90 8.38 -25.45
N THR A 245 6.86 7.99 -24.74
CA THR A 245 6.78 6.72 -24.01
C THR A 245 6.60 5.57 -24.99
N ARG A 246 7.57 4.66 -25.00
CA ARG A 246 7.54 3.45 -25.81
C ARG A 246 6.76 2.34 -25.08
N PRO A 247 6.09 1.44 -25.82
CA PRO A 247 5.40 0.27 -25.25
C PRO A 247 6.40 -0.82 -24.79
N GLY A 248 7.36 -0.46 -23.95
CA GLY A 248 8.43 -1.35 -23.49
C GLY A 248 9.73 -1.26 -24.32
N PRO A 249 10.73 -2.08 -23.97
CA PRO A 249 10.69 -3.11 -22.93
C PRO A 249 10.86 -2.56 -21.52
N ALA A 250 11.38 -1.34 -21.39
CA ALA A 250 11.55 -0.65 -20.13
C ALA A 250 10.30 0.18 -19.80
N VAL A 251 9.82 0.04 -18.56
CA VAL A 251 8.83 0.93 -17.95
C VAL A 251 9.49 1.56 -16.72
N THR A 252 9.56 2.89 -16.70
CA THR A 252 10.24 3.65 -15.65
C THR A 252 9.22 4.24 -14.70
N PHE A 253 9.56 4.24 -13.41
CA PHE A 253 8.75 4.78 -12.34
C PHE A 253 9.59 5.68 -11.44
N LEU A 254 8.94 6.72 -10.92
CA LEU A 254 9.48 7.54 -9.84
C LEU A 254 8.85 7.07 -8.53
N ALA A 255 9.68 6.62 -7.59
CA ALA A 255 9.23 6.06 -6.31
C ALA A 255 9.92 6.75 -5.14
N GLU A 256 9.17 7.03 -4.08
CA GLU A 256 9.70 7.57 -2.83
C GLU A 256 9.34 6.63 -1.67
N VAL A 257 10.37 6.12 -0.96
CA VAL A 257 10.17 5.35 0.27
C VAL A 257 10.34 6.27 1.49
N PRO A 258 9.43 6.24 2.48
CA PRO A 258 9.50 7.15 3.63
C PRO A 258 10.63 6.79 4.61
N SER A 259 11.12 5.55 4.59
CA SER A 259 12.15 5.09 5.54
C SER A 259 12.98 3.94 4.97
N ALA A 260 14.08 3.63 5.65
CA ALA A 260 14.75 2.34 5.49
C ALA A 260 13.78 1.18 5.83
N GLY A 261 13.97 0.01 5.22
CA GLY A 261 13.10 -1.14 5.41
C GLY A 261 13.16 -2.16 4.27
N THR A 262 12.34 -3.20 4.41
CA THR A 262 12.09 -4.18 3.35
C THR A 262 10.75 -3.87 2.70
N TYR A 263 10.72 -3.87 1.37
CA TYR A 263 9.53 -3.57 0.59
C TYR A 263 9.23 -4.72 -0.38
N ARG A 264 7.95 -4.95 -0.64
CA ARG A 264 7.48 -5.82 -1.70
C ARG A 264 6.88 -4.95 -2.80
N LEU A 265 7.42 -5.10 -4.00
CA LEU A 265 7.01 -4.40 -5.20
C LEU A 265 6.18 -5.35 -6.06
N TYR A 266 5.11 -4.83 -6.64
CA TYR A 266 4.19 -5.54 -7.54
C TYR A 266 4.05 -4.71 -8.80
N LEU A 267 4.58 -5.21 -9.92
CA LEU A 267 4.42 -4.63 -11.24
C LEU A 267 3.31 -5.35 -11.98
N ASP A 268 2.22 -4.64 -12.23
CA ASP A 268 1.24 -5.06 -13.23
C ASP A 268 1.64 -4.52 -14.60
N PHE A 269 1.70 -5.40 -15.60
CA PHE A 269 1.88 -5.04 -17.01
C PHE A 269 0.97 -5.90 -17.88
N ARG A 270 0.60 -5.40 -19.06
CA ARG A 270 -0.29 -6.11 -19.98
C ARG A 270 0.43 -6.48 -21.27
N HIS A 271 0.35 -7.75 -21.65
CA HIS A 271 0.89 -8.23 -22.92
C HIS A 271 0.18 -9.52 -23.35
N GLY A 272 -0.12 -9.65 -24.65
CA GLY A 272 -0.84 -10.80 -25.18
C GLY A 272 -2.29 -10.89 -24.68
N GLY A 273 -2.93 -9.76 -24.38
CA GLY A 273 -4.31 -9.66 -23.95
C GLY A 273 -4.54 -9.85 -22.45
N ALA A 274 -3.52 -10.24 -21.67
CA ALA A 274 -3.61 -10.54 -20.24
C ALA A 274 -2.74 -9.60 -19.40
N VAL A 275 -3.16 -9.40 -18.15
CA VAL A 275 -2.39 -8.68 -17.12
C VAL A 275 -1.54 -9.68 -16.35
N HIS A 276 -0.27 -9.33 -16.13
CA HIS A 276 0.71 -10.13 -15.41
C HIS A 276 1.27 -9.31 -14.24
N THR A 277 1.47 -9.96 -13.09
CA THR A 277 1.98 -9.31 -11.87
C THR A 277 3.35 -9.87 -11.51
N ALA A 278 4.41 -9.09 -11.76
CA ALA A 278 5.77 -9.44 -11.36
C ALA A 278 6.08 -8.91 -9.96
N GLU A 279 6.68 -9.74 -9.10
CA GLU A 279 6.89 -9.40 -7.69
C GLU A 279 8.38 -9.38 -7.30
N PHE A 280 8.79 -8.37 -6.54
CA PHE A 280 10.17 -8.21 -6.07
C PHE A 280 10.21 -7.90 -4.58
N THR A 281 11.13 -8.55 -3.86
CA THR A 281 11.55 -8.06 -2.55
C THR A 281 12.75 -7.14 -2.74
N VAL A 282 12.69 -5.94 -2.16
CA VAL A 282 13.83 -5.00 -2.14
C VAL A 282 14.11 -4.58 -0.70
N VAL A 283 15.37 -4.28 -0.43
CA VAL A 283 15.82 -3.79 0.88
C VAL A 283 16.46 -2.44 0.65
N THR A 284 16.06 -1.47 1.46
CA THR A 284 16.65 -0.14 1.46
C THR A 284 17.38 0.02 2.79
N ASP A 285 18.69 -0.09 2.74
CA ASP A 285 19.53 0.18 3.91
C ASP A 285 19.66 1.70 4.03
N GLY A 286 19.59 2.24 5.26
CA GLY A 286 19.79 3.68 5.53
C GLY A 286 21.21 4.19 5.23
N THR A 287 22.05 3.36 4.63
CA THR A 287 23.41 3.65 4.21
C THR A 287 23.50 3.39 2.71
N SER A 288 23.55 4.47 1.93
CA SER A 288 23.99 4.41 0.53
C SER A 288 25.40 3.83 0.48
N THR A 289 25.52 2.55 0.14
CA THR A 289 26.78 2.00 -0.37
C THR A 289 26.53 1.47 -1.75
N GLY A 290 26.76 2.33 -2.75
CA GLY A 290 27.00 1.89 -4.11
C GLY A 290 28.19 0.94 -4.10
N ALA A 291 27.92 -0.34 -4.22
CA ALA A 291 28.89 -1.36 -4.57
C ALA A 291 28.16 -2.43 -5.37
N VAL A 292 28.36 -2.41 -6.67
CA VAL A 292 27.94 -3.48 -7.59
C VAL A 292 28.77 -4.71 -7.28
N PRO A 293 28.19 -5.84 -6.83
CA PRO A 293 28.91 -7.11 -6.84
C PRO A 293 28.96 -7.61 -8.28
N SER A 294 30.17 -7.73 -8.84
CA SER A 294 30.37 -8.45 -10.10
C SER A 294 30.18 -9.96 -9.86
N PRO A 295 29.30 -10.67 -10.59
CA PRO A 295 29.18 -12.11 -10.46
C PRO A 295 30.25 -12.81 -11.31
N SER A 296 31.24 -13.40 -10.64
CA SER A 296 32.15 -14.39 -11.21
C SER A 296 31.83 -15.75 -10.58
N GLY A 297 31.11 -16.63 -11.29
CA GLY A 297 30.90 -18.01 -10.84
C GLY A 297 29.90 -18.80 -11.70
N PRO A 298 30.18 -20.07 -12.04
CA PRO A 298 29.46 -20.81 -13.08
C PRO A 298 28.11 -21.36 -12.61
N ALA A 299 27.22 -21.57 -13.59
CA ALA A 299 25.84 -22.02 -13.43
C ALA A 299 25.70 -23.40 -12.74
N PRO A 300 24.73 -23.58 -11.82
CA PRO A 300 24.25 -24.89 -11.42
C PRO A 300 23.01 -25.33 -12.22
N THR A 301 22.97 -26.64 -12.47
CA THR A 301 21.97 -27.42 -13.19
C THR A 301 20.64 -27.59 -12.44
N GLU A 302 19.61 -27.91 -13.23
CA GLU A 302 18.19 -28.12 -12.91
C GLU A 302 17.88 -29.00 -11.68
N SER A 303 16.86 -28.59 -10.94
CA SER A 303 15.58 -29.30 -10.70
C SER A 303 15.06 -29.03 -9.28
N ALA A 304 14.04 -28.16 -9.18
CA ALA A 304 13.16 -28.07 -8.02
C ALA A 304 11.76 -27.64 -8.47
N ASP A 305 10.81 -28.52 -8.21
CA ASP A 305 9.38 -28.41 -8.43
C ASP A 305 8.79 -27.23 -7.64
N HIS A 306 8.13 -26.29 -8.32
CA HIS A 306 7.47 -25.14 -7.71
C HIS A 306 5.96 -25.25 -7.87
N GLY A 307 5.28 -25.44 -6.73
CA GLY A 307 3.82 -25.41 -6.65
C GLY A 307 3.25 -24.06 -7.09
N THR A 308 2.16 -24.13 -7.85
CA THR A 308 1.47 -23.00 -8.49
C THR A 308 0.81 -22.06 -7.48
N PRO A 309 1.15 -20.76 -7.44
CA PRO A 309 0.31 -19.73 -6.80
C PRO A 309 -0.78 -19.30 -7.78
N GLY A 310 -2.03 -19.26 -7.30
CA GLY A 310 -3.15 -18.79 -8.10
C GLY A 310 -3.05 -17.29 -8.38
N HIS A 311 -2.95 -16.92 -9.65
CA HIS A 311 -3.13 -15.56 -10.16
C HIS A 311 -4.39 -15.56 -11.03
N GLY A 312 -5.34 -14.69 -10.69
CA GLY A 312 -6.58 -14.52 -11.43
C GLY A 312 -6.84 -13.03 -11.57
N HIS A 313 -7.03 -12.59 -12.81
CA HIS A 313 -7.47 -11.25 -13.19
C HIS A 313 -8.62 -11.45 -14.18
N ASN A 314 -9.73 -10.74 -13.97
CA ASN A 314 -10.85 -10.65 -14.92
C ASN A 314 -10.61 -9.49 -15.89
#